data_AF-A0A8S8Y6Q2-F1
#
_entry.id   AF-A0A8S8Y6Q2-F1
#
_cell.length_a   1.000
_cell.length_b   1.000
_cell.length_c   1.000
_cell.angle_alpha   90.00
_cell.angle_beta   90.00
_cell.angle_gamma   90.00
#
_symmetry.space_group_name_H-M   'P 1'
#
loop_
_entity.id
_entity.type
_entity.pdbx_description
1 polymer ?
#
loop_
_entity_poly.entity_id
_entity_poly.type
_entity_poly.pdbx_seq_one_letter_code
_entity_poly.pdbx_strand_id
1 'polypeptide(L)'
;MIVALDGGLNHLVPGVHPQLVVSGVNLGPNLSQDAYHSGTMGAAREAGLYGVPAIAASFTSFDPEDGSAVDATLEAVAKAVAVFTVRAQNLGRPHGALDTGYFTSWPKSGADERWVVDPEAALLSAFANGDVMLNVNAPGTWNGEWATTPWCPLVPQCGSFWRHTEGSTATFTIGAASVDHAAVPSGDCDAVEEGKASLSCLAVWPQSHPFALDEDLLAHGLERTVDGWPRWLVNG
;
A
#
# COMPACT_ATOMS: atom_id res chain seq x y z
N MET A 1 -7.31 4.86 13.92
CA MET A 1 -6.37 3.71 13.87
C MET A 1 -5.56 3.61 15.15
N ILE A 2 -4.75 4.62 15.51
CA ILE A 2 -3.93 4.69 16.75
C ILE A 2 -4.63 4.12 18.00
N VAL A 3 -5.73 4.74 18.44
CA VAL A 3 -6.42 4.34 19.69
C VAL A 3 -6.87 2.88 19.66
N ALA A 4 -7.27 2.37 18.49
CA ALA A 4 -7.70 0.99 18.35
C ALA A 4 -6.52 0.02 18.54
N LEU A 5 -5.38 0.30 17.92
CA LEU A 5 -4.20 -0.57 17.99
C LEU A 5 -3.42 -0.42 19.30
N ASP A 6 -3.44 0.77 19.91
CA ASP A 6 -2.79 1.08 21.20
C ASP A 6 -3.70 0.74 22.40
N GLY A 7 -4.23 -0.48 22.41
CA GLY A 7 -5.00 -1.02 23.54
C GLY A 7 -6.52 -0.81 23.49
N GLY A 8 -7.06 0.02 22.61
CA GLY A 8 -8.51 0.20 22.46
C GLY A 8 -9.24 -1.07 22.06
N LEU A 9 -8.68 -1.86 21.11
CA LEU A 9 -9.22 -3.16 20.74
C LEU A 9 -9.24 -4.13 21.92
N ASN A 10 -8.14 -4.21 22.67
CA ASN A 10 -8.05 -5.09 23.84
C ASN A 10 -9.00 -4.65 24.97
N HIS A 11 -9.29 -3.34 25.07
CA HIS A 11 -10.28 -2.83 26.02
C HIS A 11 -11.71 -3.22 25.64
N LEU A 12 -12.07 -3.10 24.36
CA LEU A 12 -13.41 -3.42 23.86
C LEU A 12 -13.66 -4.92 23.72
N VAL A 13 -12.65 -5.67 23.26
CA VAL A 13 -12.71 -7.12 23.00
C VAL A 13 -11.42 -7.77 23.50
N PRO A 14 -11.31 -8.08 24.81
CA PRO A 14 -10.11 -8.65 25.40
C PRO A 14 -9.68 -9.96 24.73
N GLY A 15 -8.37 -10.10 24.50
CA GLY A 15 -7.78 -11.30 23.90
C GLY A 15 -7.87 -11.38 22.36
N VAL A 16 -8.53 -10.43 21.71
CA VAL A 16 -8.48 -10.29 20.25
C VAL A 16 -7.26 -9.48 19.85
N HIS A 17 -6.47 -10.04 18.95
CA HIS A 17 -5.30 -9.39 18.37
C HIS A 17 -5.45 -9.32 16.85
N PRO A 18 -5.26 -8.14 16.23
CA PRO A 18 -5.30 -8.03 14.78
C PRO A 18 -4.13 -8.82 14.16
N GLN A 19 -4.43 -9.50 13.07
CA GLN A 19 -3.43 -10.23 12.27
C GLN A 19 -3.04 -9.43 11.04
N LEU A 20 -4.00 -8.68 10.50
CA LEU A 20 -3.92 -7.88 9.28
C LEU A 20 -4.92 -6.73 9.42
N VAL A 21 -4.57 -5.56 8.90
CA VAL A 21 -5.52 -4.47 8.69
C VAL A 21 -5.81 -4.34 7.20
N VAL A 22 -7.09 -4.30 6.84
CA VAL A 22 -7.53 -3.97 5.49
C VAL A 22 -8.28 -2.63 5.56
N SER A 23 -7.81 -1.66 4.80
CA SER A 23 -8.40 -0.33 4.69
C SER A 23 -9.02 -0.19 3.30
N GLY A 24 -10.35 -0.11 3.22
CA GLY A 24 -11.08 -0.08 1.95
C GLY A 24 -12.40 -0.87 2.01
N VAL A 25 -13.04 -1.18 0.87
CA VAL A 25 -12.64 -0.79 -0.50
C VAL A 25 -13.04 0.67 -0.77
N ASN A 26 -12.08 1.51 -1.15
CA ASN A 26 -12.34 2.91 -1.49
C ASN A 26 -13.08 3.04 -2.83
N LEU A 27 -14.09 3.91 -2.92
CA LEU A 27 -14.69 4.30 -4.20
C LEU A 27 -13.85 5.43 -4.81
N GLY A 28 -13.04 5.09 -5.80
CA GLY A 28 -12.04 5.95 -6.42
C GLY A 28 -10.63 5.38 -6.30
N PRO A 29 -9.78 5.59 -7.33
CA PRO A 29 -8.43 5.05 -7.35
C PRO A 29 -7.51 5.68 -6.29
N ASN A 30 -6.53 4.91 -5.83
CA ASN A 30 -5.36 5.39 -5.08
C ASN A 30 -4.11 4.98 -5.85
N LEU A 31 -3.94 5.60 -7.03
CA LEU A 31 -2.85 5.36 -7.96
C LEU A 31 -1.84 6.50 -7.87
N SER A 32 -0.56 6.18 -7.97
CA SER A 32 0.54 7.15 -7.96
C SER A 32 0.40 8.18 -6.82
N GLN A 33 0.53 9.48 -7.10
CA GLN A 33 0.61 10.51 -6.07
C GLN A 33 -0.71 10.76 -5.33
N ASP A 34 -1.86 10.39 -5.92
CA ASP A 34 -3.15 10.57 -5.26
C ASP A 34 -3.22 9.73 -3.98
N ALA A 35 -2.45 8.64 -3.94
CA ALA A 35 -2.26 7.80 -2.77
C ALA A 35 -1.69 8.55 -1.56
N TYR A 36 -0.91 9.63 -1.73
CA TYR A 36 -0.34 10.39 -0.60
C TYR A 36 -1.39 11.15 0.22
N HIS A 37 -2.51 11.52 -0.39
CA HIS A 37 -3.57 12.29 0.27
C HIS A 37 -4.74 11.41 0.74
N SER A 38 -4.65 10.11 0.51
CA SER A 38 -5.73 9.17 0.76
C SER A 38 -5.84 8.75 2.21
N GLY A 39 -7.04 8.88 2.78
CA GLY A 39 -7.36 8.33 4.10
C GLY A 39 -7.28 6.80 4.14
N THR A 40 -7.60 6.13 3.03
CA THR A 40 -7.50 4.67 2.88
C THR A 40 -6.04 4.23 3.01
N MET A 41 -5.13 4.91 2.31
CA MET A 41 -3.68 4.69 2.42
C MET A 41 -3.15 5.07 3.80
N GLY A 42 -3.63 6.19 4.36
CA GLY A 42 -3.26 6.65 5.69
C GLY A 42 -3.58 5.63 6.78
N ALA A 43 -4.77 5.02 6.75
CA ALA A 43 -5.15 4.01 7.73
C ALA A 43 -4.32 2.71 7.61
N ALA A 44 -3.98 2.27 6.40
CA ALA A 44 -3.09 1.11 6.21
C ALA A 44 -1.65 1.42 6.67
N ARG A 45 -1.11 2.59 6.31
CA ARG A 45 0.21 3.04 6.76
C ARG A 45 0.27 3.15 8.28
N GLU A 46 -0.75 3.72 8.91
CA GLU A 46 -0.84 3.85 10.36
C GLU A 46 -0.85 2.48 11.06
N ALA A 47 -1.51 1.48 10.49
CA ALA A 47 -1.44 0.12 11.01
C ALA A 47 0.00 -0.46 10.96
N GLY A 48 0.70 -0.23 9.86
CA GLY A 48 2.12 -0.58 9.73
C GLY A 48 3.02 0.13 10.74
N LEU A 49 2.78 1.42 11.00
CA LEU A 49 3.51 2.18 12.02
C LEU A 49 3.34 1.55 13.42
N TYR A 50 2.21 0.92 13.69
CA TYR A 50 1.93 0.15 14.92
C TYR A 50 2.32 -1.34 14.83
N GLY A 51 3.06 -1.72 13.79
CA GLY A 51 3.63 -3.05 13.62
C GLY A 51 2.62 -4.14 13.23
N VAL A 52 1.57 -3.75 12.52
CA VAL A 52 0.56 -4.66 11.97
C VAL A 52 0.65 -4.65 10.45
N PRO A 53 0.73 -5.80 9.76
CA PRO A 53 0.68 -5.85 8.30
C PRO A 53 -0.61 -5.21 7.81
N ALA A 54 -0.56 -4.56 6.65
CA ALA A 54 -1.70 -3.80 6.16
C ALA A 54 -1.85 -3.80 4.63
N ILE A 55 -3.10 -3.78 4.18
CA ILE A 55 -3.52 -3.64 2.79
C ILE A 55 -4.44 -2.42 2.67
N ALA A 56 -4.11 -1.50 1.78
CA ALA A 56 -5.05 -0.49 1.29
C ALA A 56 -5.70 -1.00 0.00
N ALA A 57 -7.02 -0.87 -0.12
CA ALA A 57 -7.79 -1.42 -1.24
C ALA A 57 -8.72 -0.36 -1.84
N SER A 58 -8.72 -0.28 -3.17
CA SER A 58 -9.41 0.76 -3.92
C SER A 58 -10.05 0.22 -5.19
N PHE A 59 -11.22 0.77 -5.52
CA PHE A 59 -11.91 0.57 -6.78
C PHE A 59 -11.62 1.75 -7.71
N THR A 60 -11.13 1.51 -8.92
CA THR A 60 -10.72 2.59 -9.83
C THR A 60 -11.88 3.24 -10.58
N SER A 61 -13.10 3.10 -10.05
CA SER A 61 -14.30 3.79 -10.50
C SER A 61 -15.06 4.33 -9.29
N PHE A 62 -15.96 5.26 -9.55
CA PHE A 62 -16.84 5.87 -8.55
C PHE A 62 -18.25 5.25 -8.57
N ASP A 63 -18.48 4.27 -9.43
CA ASP A 63 -19.74 3.54 -9.54
C ASP A 63 -19.81 2.39 -8.51
N PRO A 64 -20.65 2.47 -7.46
CA PRO A 64 -20.64 1.49 -6.39
C PRO A 64 -21.27 0.13 -6.77
N GLU A 65 -21.83 -0.03 -7.97
CA GLU A 65 -22.56 -1.26 -8.34
C GLU A 65 -21.66 -2.44 -8.74
N ASP A 66 -20.35 -2.24 -8.88
CA ASP A 66 -19.39 -3.28 -9.25
C ASP A 66 -18.71 -3.93 -8.03
N GLY A 67 -18.71 -5.26 -7.98
CA GLY A 67 -18.09 -6.06 -6.93
C GLY A 67 -16.61 -6.41 -7.18
N SER A 68 -16.07 -6.11 -8.35
CA SER A 68 -14.74 -6.58 -8.80
C SER A 68 -13.62 -6.23 -7.82
N ALA A 69 -13.64 -5.02 -7.25
CA ALA A 69 -12.63 -4.60 -6.29
C ALA A 69 -12.77 -5.29 -4.94
N VAL A 70 -13.98 -5.66 -4.52
CA VAL A 70 -14.17 -6.47 -3.31
C VAL A 70 -13.57 -7.86 -3.55
N ASP A 71 -13.87 -8.48 -4.69
CA ASP A 71 -13.34 -9.80 -5.04
C ASP A 71 -11.81 -9.82 -5.15
N ALA A 72 -11.22 -8.84 -5.83
CA ALA A 72 -9.76 -8.68 -5.91
C ALA A 72 -9.14 -8.47 -4.52
N THR A 73 -9.78 -7.66 -3.67
CA THR A 73 -9.31 -7.43 -2.30
C THR A 73 -9.34 -8.71 -1.47
N LEU A 74 -10.40 -9.51 -1.58
CA LEU A 74 -10.49 -10.80 -0.90
C LEU A 74 -9.42 -11.78 -1.37
N GLU A 75 -9.10 -11.79 -2.66
CA GLU A 75 -8.01 -12.61 -3.21
C GLU A 75 -6.65 -12.17 -2.65
N ALA A 76 -6.35 -10.86 -2.65
CA ALA A 76 -5.11 -10.33 -2.05
C ALA A 76 -5.00 -10.64 -0.56
N VAL A 77 -6.10 -10.52 0.20
CA VAL A 77 -6.15 -10.90 1.61
C VAL A 77 -5.87 -12.38 1.78
N ALA A 78 -6.50 -13.25 0.98
CA ALA A 78 -6.30 -14.69 1.04
C ALA A 78 -4.85 -15.09 0.76
N LYS A 79 -4.20 -14.46 -0.23
CA LYS A 79 -2.77 -14.67 -0.52
C LYS A 79 -1.89 -14.21 0.63
N ALA A 80 -2.15 -13.02 1.15
CA ALA A 80 -1.37 -12.47 2.25
C ALA A 80 -1.45 -13.37 3.50
N VAL A 81 -2.65 -13.72 3.96
CA VAL A 81 -2.80 -14.55 5.18
C VAL A 81 -2.31 -15.98 5.02
N ALA A 82 -2.07 -16.45 3.79
CA ALA A 82 -1.50 -17.78 3.55
C ALA A 82 0.01 -17.86 3.87
N VAL A 83 0.73 -16.74 3.84
CA VAL A 83 2.20 -16.70 3.97
C VAL A 83 2.70 -16.14 5.30
N PHE A 84 1.85 -15.57 6.16
CA PHE A 84 2.28 -15.07 7.48
C PHE A 84 1.43 -15.58 8.65
N THR A 85 1.88 -15.29 9.87
CA THR A 85 1.36 -15.90 11.11
C THR A 85 0.03 -15.29 11.62
N VAL A 86 -0.68 -16.05 12.46
CA VAL A 86 -1.99 -15.72 13.07
C VAL A 86 -1.97 -14.49 14.00
N ARG A 87 -0.83 -13.87 14.29
CA ARG A 87 -0.74 -12.70 15.16
C ARG A 87 0.34 -11.75 14.69
N ALA A 88 0.03 -10.45 14.61
CA ALA A 88 1.02 -9.41 14.40
C ALA A 88 1.98 -9.36 15.60
N GLN A 89 3.18 -9.91 15.43
CA GLN A 89 4.16 -10.05 16.52
C GLN A 89 4.74 -8.70 16.95
N ASN A 90 4.80 -7.75 16.01
CA ASN A 90 5.31 -6.40 16.24
C ASN A 90 4.22 -5.40 16.68
N LEU A 91 3.02 -5.87 17.04
CA LEU A 91 1.91 -5.00 17.45
C LEU A 91 2.33 -4.09 18.62
N GLY A 92 2.22 -2.78 18.42
CA GLY A 92 2.62 -1.74 19.37
C GLY A 92 4.14 -1.53 19.46
N ARG A 93 4.93 -2.16 18.58
CA ARG A 93 6.40 -2.10 18.52
C ARG A 93 7.09 -2.27 19.89
N PRO A 94 6.82 -3.37 20.62
CA PRO A 94 7.23 -3.52 22.02
C PRO A 94 8.76 -3.55 22.22
N HIS A 95 9.53 -3.82 21.16
CA HIS A 95 10.99 -3.92 21.20
C HIS A 95 11.72 -2.77 20.47
N GLY A 96 11.01 -1.71 20.08
CA GLY A 96 11.63 -0.60 19.33
C GLY A 96 12.19 -1.07 17.98
N ALA A 97 13.43 -0.69 17.68
CA ALA A 97 14.16 -1.11 16.48
C ALA A 97 14.45 -2.61 16.53
N LEU A 98 13.65 -3.42 15.83
CA LEU A 98 13.96 -4.82 15.62
C LEU A 98 15.28 -4.93 14.81
N ASP A 99 16.19 -5.83 15.21
CA ASP A 99 17.35 -6.20 14.40
C ASP A 99 16.88 -7.12 13.28
N THR A 100 16.41 -6.53 12.19
CA THR A 100 15.71 -7.23 11.11
C THR A 100 16.61 -7.61 9.95
N GLY A 101 17.71 -6.90 9.77
CA GLY A 101 18.63 -7.09 8.64
C GLY A 101 18.11 -6.59 7.29
N TYR A 102 16.95 -5.90 7.26
CA TYR A 102 16.35 -5.33 6.03
C TYR A 102 16.19 -3.80 6.04
N PHE A 103 16.54 -3.14 7.14
CA PHE A 103 16.55 -1.67 7.19
C PHE A 103 17.86 -1.12 6.62
N THR A 104 17.78 0.08 6.03
CA THR A 104 18.99 0.81 5.64
C THR A 104 19.85 1.14 6.85
N SER A 105 21.17 1.20 6.67
CA SER A 105 22.10 1.65 7.70
C SER A 105 22.19 3.16 7.85
N TRP A 106 21.29 3.94 7.22
CA TRP A 106 21.24 5.39 7.32
C TRP A 106 21.33 5.87 8.79
N PRO A 107 22.12 6.93 9.09
CA PRO A 107 22.91 7.76 8.19
C PRO A 107 24.32 7.21 7.91
N LYS A 108 24.66 6.01 8.41
CA LYS A 108 26.00 5.43 8.19
C LYS A 108 26.14 4.98 6.74
N SER A 109 27.30 5.24 6.16
CA SER A 109 27.71 4.69 4.87
C SER A 109 27.96 3.19 5.00
N GLY A 110 27.29 2.39 4.17
CA GLY A 110 27.27 0.92 4.19
C GLY A 110 25.88 0.44 3.78
N ALA A 111 25.73 -0.83 3.42
CA ALA A 111 24.43 -1.47 3.29
C ALA A 111 24.40 -2.63 4.30
N ASP A 112 23.32 -2.76 5.07
CA ASP A 112 23.05 -3.99 5.81
C ASP A 112 22.52 -5.01 4.81
N GLU A 113 23.41 -5.79 4.21
CA GLU A 113 23.09 -6.71 3.11
C GLU A 113 22.62 -8.08 3.60
N ARG A 114 22.24 -8.23 4.87
CA ARG A 114 21.78 -9.54 5.39
C ARG A 114 20.54 -10.04 4.65
N TRP A 115 19.67 -9.14 4.21
CA TRP A 115 18.51 -9.48 3.38
C TRP A 115 18.89 -10.07 2.01
N VAL A 116 20.09 -9.83 1.49
CA VAL A 116 20.53 -10.33 0.16
C VAL A 116 20.59 -11.86 0.11
N VAL A 117 20.78 -12.52 1.27
CA VAL A 117 20.79 -13.99 1.37
C VAL A 117 19.44 -14.59 0.99
N ASP A 118 18.35 -13.94 1.40
CA ASP A 118 16.98 -14.37 1.14
C ASP A 118 16.04 -13.16 1.10
N PRO A 119 15.96 -12.47 -0.06
CA PRO A 119 15.18 -11.25 -0.19
C PRO A 119 13.67 -11.49 -0.11
N GLU A 120 13.19 -12.69 -0.48
CA GLU A 120 11.77 -13.04 -0.36
C GLU A 120 11.36 -13.16 1.11
N ALA A 121 12.14 -13.89 1.91
CA ALA A 121 11.92 -13.98 3.35
C ALA A 121 12.06 -12.61 4.05
N ALA A 122 12.98 -11.77 3.59
CA ALA A 122 13.14 -10.41 4.11
C ALA A 122 11.90 -9.53 3.83
N LEU A 123 11.35 -9.57 2.61
CA LEU A 123 10.11 -8.85 2.27
C LEU A 123 8.90 -9.36 3.04
N LEU A 124 8.76 -10.68 3.18
CA LEU A 124 7.72 -11.29 3.98
C LEU A 124 7.82 -10.86 5.45
N SER A 125 9.04 -10.85 6.00
CA SER A 125 9.30 -10.37 7.35
C SER A 125 8.99 -8.89 7.50
N ALA A 126 9.38 -8.05 6.54
CA ALA A 126 9.07 -6.62 6.55
C ALA A 126 7.56 -6.36 6.48
N PHE A 127 6.83 -7.11 5.66
CA PHE A 127 5.37 -7.04 5.62
C PHE A 127 4.75 -7.48 6.95
N ALA A 128 5.13 -8.64 7.48
CA ALA A 128 4.62 -9.18 8.75
C ALA A 128 4.89 -8.26 9.96
N ASN A 129 5.98 -7.48 9.92
CA ASN A 129 6.34 -6.50 10.95
C ASN A 129 5.69 -5.13 10.75
N GLY A 130 4.91 -4.93 9.68
CA GLY A 130 4.26 -3.66 9.35
C GLY A 130 5.20 -2.60 8.76
N ASP A 131 6.37 -2.99 8.26
CA ASP A 131 7.35 -2.07 7.64
C ASP A 131 7.14 -1.93 6.11
N VAL A 132 6.45 -2.90 5.52
CA VAL A 132 5.87 -2.86 4.16
C VAL A 132 4.36 -2.95 4.25
N MET A 133 3.66 -2.20 3.40
CA MET A 133 2.21 -2.31 3.17
C MET A 133 1.91 -2.57 1.70
N LEU A 134 0.73 -3.14 1.42
CA LEU A 134 0.26 -3.37 0.05
C LEU A 134 -0.80 -2.34 -0.34
N ASN A 135 -0.75 -1.87 -1.58
CA ASN A 135 -1.78 -1.03 -2.17
C ASN A 135 -2.41 -1.76 -3.36
N VAL A 136 -3.71 -2.01 -3.30
CA VAL A 136 -4.49 -2.71 -4.32
C VAL A 136 -5.44 -1.72 -5.01
N ASN A 137 -5.38 -1.70 -6.34
CA ASN A 137 -6.32 -0.97 -7.19
C ASN A 137 -6.91 -1.93 -8.22
N ALA A 138 -8.23 -2.10 -8.20
CA ALA A 138 -8.93 -2.98 -9.14
C ALA A 138 -9.92 -2.18 -10.01
N PRO A 139 -9.92 -2.38 -11.34
CA PRO A 139 -10.90 -1.77 -12.23
C PRO A 139 -12.23 -2.51 -12.24
N GLY A 140 -13.30 -1.82 -12.67
CA GLY A 140 -14.58 -2.49 -12.98
C GLY A 140 -14.47 -3.48 -14.14
N THR A 141 -13.49 -3.27 -15.00
CA THR A 141 -13.13 -4.19 -16.09
C THR A 141 -12.16 -5.30 -15.68
N TRP A 142 -12.02 -5.57 -14.37
CA TRP A 142 -11.05 -6.54 -13.89
C TRP A 142 -11.29 -7.92 -14.52
N ASN A 143 -10.26 -8.44 -15.19
CA ASN A 143 -10.31 -9.68 -15.96
C ASN A 143 -9.85 -10.92 -15.17
N GLY A 144 -9.56 -10.78 -13.87
CA GLY A 144 -9.03 -11.83 -13.01
C GLY A 144 -7.50 -11.92 -12.98
N GLU A 145 -6.79 -11.15 -13.81
CA GLU A 145 -5.32 -11.10 -13.81
C GLU A 145 -4.79 -10.01 -12.87
N TRP A 146 -3.55 -10.22 -12.41
CA TRP A 146 -2.85 -9.34 -11.48
C TRP A 146 -1.60 -8.75 -12.12
N ALA A 147 -1.16 -7.61 -11.60
CA ALA A 147 0.11 -7.01 -11.94
C ALA A 147 0.80 -6.46 -10.68
N THR A 148 2.04 -6.90 -10.46
CA THR A 148 2.96 -6.28 -9.51
C THR A 148 3.52 -5.02 -10.16
N THR A 149 3.28 -3.88 -9.52
CA THR A 149 3.47 -2.56 -10.15
C THR A 149 4.26 -1.62 -9.24
N PRO A 150 5.27 -0.90 -9.76
CA PRO A 150 5.76 0.31 -9.13
C PRO A 150 4.73 1.44 -9.31
N TRP A 151 4.87 2.50 -8.52
CA TRP A 151 4.12 3.73 -8.78
C TRP A 151 4.62 4.39 -10.06
N CYS A 152 3.68 4.69 -10.96
CA CYS A 152 3.93 5.54 -12.12
C CYS A 152 4.10 7.01 -11.66
N PRO A 153 4.90 7.87 -12.31
CA PRO A 153 4.81 9.32 -12.16
C PRO A 153 3.53 9.83 -12.84
N LEU A 154 2.47 9.98 -12.05
CA LEU A 154 1.27 10.74 -12.41
C LEU A 154 1.56 12.21 -12.11
N VAL A 155 0.95 13.18 -12.81
CA VAL A 155 0.87 14.59 -12.36
C VAL A 155 -0.56 15.07 -12.62
N PRO A 156 -1.40 15.29 -11.59
CA PRO A 156 -2.81 15.54 -11.81
C PRO A 156 -2.96 17.03 -12.13
N GLN A 157 -3.61 17.37 -13.24
CA GLN A 157 -3.91 18.77 -13.53
C GLN A 157 -5.21 19.16 -12.80
N CYS A 158 -5.08 19.57 -11.54
CA CYS A 158 -6.20 19.95 -10.67
C CYS A 158 -6.78 21.36 -10.92
N GLY A 159 -6.47 21.98 -12.06
CA GLY A 159 -6.83 23.35 -12.36
C GLY A 159 -8.06 23.47 -13.26
N SER A 160 -9.26 23.53 -12.69
CA SER A 160 -10.43 24.10 -13.39
C SER A 160 -10.93 25.34 -12.65
N PHE A 161 -10.56 26.52 -13.15
CA PHE A 161 -10.91 27.80 -12.52
C PHE A 161 -12.26 28.30 -13.02
N TRP A 162 -13.31 28.12 -12.22
CA TRP A 162 -14.61 28.74 -12.46
C TRP A 162 -14.75 29.98 -11.58
N ARG A 163 -14.74 31.17 -12.20
CA ARG A 163 -14.95 32.42 -11.48
C ARG A 163 -16.45 32.70 -11.34
N HIS A 164 -17.00 32.40 -10.17
CA HIS A 164 -18.29 32.97 -9.76
C HIS A 164 -18.03 34.28 -9.00
N THR A 165 -18.41 35.41 -9.59
CA THR A 165 -18.40 36.71 -8.93
C THR A 165 -19.81 37.05 -8.46
N GLU A 166 -20.10 36.80 -7.19
CA GLU A 166 -21.25 37.38 -6.47
C GLU A 166 -20.70 38.31 -5.39
N GLY A 167 -20.89 39.63 -5.59
CA GLY A 167 -20.40 40.65 -4.66
C GLY A 167 -18.88 40.71 -4.54
N SER A 168 -18.38 40.95 -3.32
CA SER A 168 -16.97 41.08 -2.97
C SER A 168 -16.26 39.75 -2.69
N THR A 169 -16.89 38.62 -2.98
CA THR A 169 -16.36 37.29 -2.67
C THR A 169 -15.91 36.60 -3.96
N ALA A 170 -14.70 36.04 -3.94
CA ALA A 170 -14.20 35.16 -4.98
C ALA A 170 -14.26 33.72 -4.48
N THR A 171 -14.97 32.85 -5.20
CA THR A 171 -15.03 31.41 -4.92
C THR A 171 -14.16 30.67 -5.93
N PHE A 172 -13.32 29.77 -5.42
CA PHE A 172 -12.50 28.86 -6.24
C PHE A 172 -12.95 27.44 -5.93
N THR A 173 -13.28 26.66 -6.95
CA THR A 173 -13.52 25.22 -6.82
C THR A 173 -12.31 24.50 -7.38
N ILE A 174 -11.71 23.61 -6.60
CA ILE A 174 -10.64 22.74 -7.07
C ILE A 174 -11.31 21.44 -7.55
N GLY A 175 -11.08 21.07 -8.81
CA GLY A 175 -11.54 19.83 -9.39
C GLY A 175 -10.50 19.29 -10.38
N ALA A 176 -10.42 17.97 -10.53
CA ALA A 176 -9.53 17.34 -11.50
C ALA A 176 -9.99 17.68 -12.92
N ALA A 177 -9.20 18.47 -13.66
CA ALA A 177 -9.55 18.92 -15.00
C ALA A 177 -9.10 17.92 -16.09
N SER A 178 -7.96 17.28 -15.87
CA SER A 178 -7.44 16.17 -16.65
C SER A 178 -6.36 15.43 -15.85
N VAL A 179 -6.07 14.19 -16.23
CA VAL A 179 -4.99 13.38 -15.66
C VAL A 179 -4.00 13.11 -16.78
N ASP A 180 -2.82 13.75 -16.72
CA ASP A 180 -1.70 13.41 -17.58
C ASP A 180 -0.77 12.45 -16.82
N HIS A 181 -0.54 11.28 -17.39
CA HIS A 181 0.45 10.32 -16.90
C HIS A 181 1.47 10.03 -17.99
N ALA A 182 2.73 9.90 -17.63
CA ALA A 182 3.74 9.37 -18.53
C ALA A 182 3.73 7.85 -18.42
N ALA A 183 3.63 7.12 -19.54
CA ALA A 183 3.69 5.67 -19.53
C ALA A 183 4.98 5.19 -18.85
N VAL A 184 4.86 4.53 -17.69
CA VAL A 184 5.94 3.78 -17.08
C VAL A 184 5.65 2.31 -17.32
N PRO A 185 6.51 1.59 -18.07
CA PRO A 185 6.27 0.20 -18.38
C PRO A 185 5.91 -0.60 -17.11
N SER A 186 4.74 -1.24 -17.13
CA SER A 186 4.21 -2.02 -16.00
C SER A 186 3.83 -1.19 -14.75
N GLY A 187 3.48 0.09 -14.92
CA GLY A 187 2.98 0.94 -13.84
C GLY A 187 1.58 0.55 -13.35
N ASP A 188 1.20 1.10 -12.20
CA ASP A 188 -0.12 0.89 -11.60
C ASP A 188 -1.28 1.37 -12.48
N CYS A 189 -1.11 2.51 -13.17
CA CYS A 189 -2.07 3.04 -14.14
C CYS A 189 -2.22 2.11 -15.35
N ASP A 190 -1.10 1.70 -15.98
CA ASP A 190 -1.10 0.80 -17.15
C ASP A 190 -1.81 -0.52 -16.85
N ALA A 191 -1.57 -1.12 -15.67
CA ALA A 191 -2.22 -2.36 -15.28
C ALA A 191 -3.75 -2.23 -15.21
N VAL A 192 -4.24 -1.13 -14.64
CA VAL A 192 -5.68 -0.84 -14.53
C VAL A 192 -6.29 -0.62 -15.92
N GLU A 193 -5.59 0.09 -16.82
CA GLU A 193 -6.02 0.29 -18.21
C GLU A 193 -6.08 -1.03 -18.99
N GLU A 194 -5.19 -1.98 -18.71
CA GLU A 194 -5.21 -3.34 -19.27
C GLU A 194 -6.30 -4.25 -18.65
N GLY A 195 -7.07 -3.75 -17.68
CA GLY A 195 -8.11 -4.53 -16.98
C GLY A 195 -7.54 -5.48 -15.91
N LYS A 196 -6.33 -5.24 -15.43
CA LYS A 196 -5.68 -6.04 -14.36
C LYS A 196 -5.81 -5.35 -13.02
N ALA A 197 -5.81 -6.14 -11.93
CA ALA A 197 -5.66 -5.58 -10.60
C ALA A 197 -4.18 -5.22 -10.37
N SER A 198 -3.92 -3.96 -9.99
CA SER A 198 -2.60 -3.49 -9.61
C SER A 198 -2.35 -3.77 -8.13
N LEU A 199 -1.17 -4.31 -7.83
CA LEU A 199 -0.65 -4.46 -6.47
C LEU A 199 0.72 -3.81 -6.39
N SER A 200 0.86 -2.79 -5.53
CA SER A 200 2.13 -2.11 -5.26
C SER A 200 2.61 -2.40 -3.83
N CYS A 201 3.89 -2.73 -3.69
CA CYS A 201 4.57 -2.87 -2.41
C CYS A 201 5.15 -1.52 -1.99
N LEU A 202 4.82 -1.04 -0.78
CA LEU A 202 5.17 0.31 -0.34
C LEU A 202 5.82 0.29 1.04
N ALA A 203 6.93 1.03 1.18
CA ALA A 203 7.53 1.28 2.48
C ALA A 203 6.58 2.11 3.36
N VAL A 204 6.40 1.67 4.60
CA VAL A 204 5.58 2.36 5.62
C VAL A 204 6.35 3.53 6.23
N TRP A 205 7.67 3.40 6.36
CA TRP A 205 8.53 4.45 6.87
C TRP A 205 9.08 5.32 5.75
N PRO A 206 9.21 6.64 5.96
CA PRO A 206 9.85 7.51 4.99
C PRO A 206 11.36 7.21 4.94
N GLN A 207 11.96 7.45 3.77
CA GLN A 207 13.43 7.51 3.66
C GLN A 207 13.99 8.51 4.68
N SER A 208 15.18 8.25 5.21
CA SER A 208 15.82 8.91 6.37
C SER A 208 15.30 8.55 7.77
N HIS A 209 14.28 7.70 7.90
CA HIS A 209 13.93 7.12 9.21
C HIS A 209 14.86 5.93 9.54
N PRO A 210 15.18 5.64 10.82
CA PRO A 210 15.92 4.43 11.19
C PRO A 210 15.26 3.09 10.80
N PHE A 211 13.96 3.12 10.46
CA PHE A 211 13.20 1.97 9.93
C PHE A 211 12.90 2.09 8.44
N ALA A 212 13.59 2.99 7.74
CA ALA A 212 13.51 3.02 6.29
C ALA A 212 13.97 1.67 5.73
N LEU A 213 13.16 1.12 4.83
CA LEU A 213 13.50 -0.11 4.14
C LEU A 213 14.65 0.16 3.16
N ASP A 214 15.49 -0.85 2.95
CA ASP A 214 16.48 -0.80 1.88
C ASP A 214 15.81 -0.65 0.51
N GLU A 215 16.32 0.26 -0.33
CA GLU A 215 15.74 0.59 -1.63
C GLU A 215 15.90 -0.58 -2.63
N ASP A 216 17.01 -1.31 -2.55
CA ASP A 216 17.26 -2.46 -3.43
C ASP A 216 16.37 -3.65 -3.04
N LEU A 217 16.08 -3.81 -1.74
CA LEU A 217 15.09 -4.79 -1.28
C LEU A 217 13.69 -4.43 -1.78
N LEU A 218 13.30 -3.15 -1.73
CA LEU A 218 12.00 -2.72 -2.25
C LEU A 218 11.90 -2.96 -3.76
N ALA A 219 12.99 -2.76 -4.50
CA ALA A 219 13.06 -3.09 -5.93
C ALA A 219 12.90 -4.60 -6.19
N HIS A 220 13.44 -5.46 -5.32
CA HIS A 220 13.21 -6.91 -5.40
C HIS A 220 11.72 -7.27 -5.22
N GLY A 221 10.95 -6.45 -4.49
CA GLY A 221 9.51 -6.60 -4.35
C GLY A 221 8.72 -6.48 -5.66
N LEU A 222 9.34 -5.98 -6.74
CA LEU A 222 8.76 -5.91 -8.08
C LEU A 222 8.90 -7.21 -8.88
N GLU A 223 9.67 -8.18 -8.38
CA GLU A 223 9.77 -9.50 -9.00
C GLU A 223 8.42 -10.23 -8.91
N ARG A 224 7.97 -10.79 -10.03
CA ARG A 224 6.61 -11.32 -10.19
C ARG A 224 6.58 -12.73 -10.74
N THR A 225 5.54 -13.47 -10.38
CA THR A 225 5.21 -14.76 -10.98
C THR A 225 4.67 -14.58 -12.40
N VAL A 226 4.51 -15.69 -13.14
CA VAL A 226 3.88 -15.68 -14.48
C VAL A 226 2.46 -15.09 -14.42
N ASP A 227 1.73 -15.38 -13.34
CA ASP A 227 0.37 -14.88 -13.11
C ASP A 227 0.34 -13.43 -12.55
N GLY A 228 1.49 -12.74 -12.54
CA GLY A 228 1.60 -11.31 -12.23
C GLY A 228 1.68 -10.93 -10.75
N TRP A 229 1.53 -11.88 -9.82
CA TRP A 229 1.65 -11.68 -8.37
C TRP A 229 3.10 -11.41 -7.92
N PRO A 230 3.31 -10.68 -6.80
CA PRO A 230 4.64 -10.53 -6.23
C PRO A 230 5.18 -11.89 -5.82
N ARG A 231 6.40 -12.23 -6.26
CA ARG A 231 6.97 -13.57 -6.07
C ARG A 231 7.05 -13.95 -4.58
N TRP A 232 7.47 -13.00 -3.75
CA TRP A 232 7.60 -13.16 -2.30
C TRP A 232 6.27 -13.41 -1.58
N LEU A 233 5.12 -13.04 -2.18
CA LEU A 233 3.78 -13.26 -1.61
C LEU A 233 3.20 -14.64 -1.98
N VAL A 234 3.88 -15.38 -2.86
CA VAL A 234 3.41 -16.70 -3.35
C VAL A 234 4.31 -17.84 -2.90
N ASN A 235 5.62 -17.59 -2.78
CA ASN A 235 6.62 -18.62 -2.44
C ASN A 235 7.04 -18.63 -0.96
N GLY A 236 6.51 -17.70 -0.15
CA GLY A 236 6.82 -17.52 1.27
C GLY A 236 6.25 -18.57 2.20
#